data_AF-A0A349PV52-F1
#
_entry.id   AF-A0A349PV52-F1
#
_cell.length_a   1.000
_cell.length_b   1.000
_cell.length_c   1.000
_cell.angle_alpha   90.00
_cell.angle_beta   90.00
_cell.angle_gamma   90.00
#
_symmetry.space_group_name_H-M   'P 1'
#
loop_
_entity.id
_entity.type
_entity.pdbx_description
1 polymer ?
#
loop_
_entity_poly.entity_id
_entity_poly.type
_entity_poly.pdbx_seq_one_letter_code
_entity_poly.pdbx_strand_id
1 'polypeptide(L)'
;GETAAESETRTVYAMDTVMNLTVYGENAAAALESAEKELHTLDEAVLSRTAEGSELYALNASNGETVECGADDILPALIETALTISDATEGAFDPTLAPVLDA
;
A
#
# COMPACT_ATOMS: atom_id res chain seq x y z
N GLY A 1 4.74 40.33 7.36
CA GLY A 1 5.79 39.33 7.56
C GLY A 1 5.13 38.01 7.36
N GLU A 2 5.40 37.37 6.24
CA GLU A 2 4.84 36.06 5.92
C GLU A 2 5.55 35.07 6.83
N THR A 3 4.83 34.54 7.83
CA THR A 3 5.32 33.43 8.64
C THR A 3 5.55 32.28 7.65
N ALA A 4 6.81 31.94 7.38
CA ALA A 4 7.11 30.75 6.60
C ALA A 4 6.38 29.58 7.28
N ALA A 5 5.46 28.94 6.55
CA ALA A 5 4.81 27.74 7.06
C ALA A 5 5.92 26.74 7.36
N GLU A 6 6.09 26.42 8.64
CA GLU A 6 7.13 25.49 9.10
C GLU A 6 6.89 24.15 8.41
N SER A 7 7.92 23.64 7.74
CA SER A 7 7.87 22.37 7.04
C SER A 7 8.45 21.31 7.94
N GLU A 8 7.76 20.19 8.07
CA GLU A 8 8.26 19.02 8.77
C GLU A 8 8.70 17.97 7.75
N THR A 9 9.78 17.26 8.06
CA THR A 9 10.26 16.16 7.22
C THR A 9 10.53 14.92 8.05
N ARG A 10 10.14 13.75 7.54
CA ARG A 10 10.37 12.46 8.17
C ARG A 10 10.82 11.41 7.16
N THR A 11 11.81 10.62 7.56
CA THR A 11 12.21 9.42 6.83
C THR A 11 11.42 8.24 7.39
N VAL A 12 10.70 7.53 6.53
CA VAL A 12 9.89 6.35 6.86
C VAL A 12 10.49 5.13 6.17
N TYR A 13 10.56 4.02 6.92
CA TYR A 13 11.05 2.74 6.45
C TYR A 13 9.87 1.76 6.44
N ALA A 14 9.33 1.50 5.25
CA ALA A 14 8.20 0.62 5.03
C ALA A 14 8.24 0.11 3.58
N MET A 15 7.53 -0.99 3.29
CA MET A 15 7.44 -1.62 1.97
C MET A 15 8.82 -2.00 1.40
N ASP A 16 9.73 -2.45 2.28
CA ASP A 16 11.14 -2.73 1.99
C ASP A 16 11.87 -1.58 1.27
N THR A 17 11.45 -0.34 1.51
CA THR A 17 12.01 0.87 0.91
C THR A 17 12.20 1.98 1.93
N VAL A 18 12.89 3.04 1.51
CA VAL A 18 13.08 4.28 2.28
C VAL A 18 12.31 5.40 1.59
N MET A 19 11.40 6.03 2.32
CA MET A 19 10.59 7.15 1.86
C MET A 19 10.95 8.40 2.66
N ASN A 20 11.01 9.55 1.99
CA ASN A 20 11.15 10.85 2.65
C ASN A 20 9.87 11.66 2.41
N LEU A 21 9.15 11.96 3.49
CA LEU A 21 7.93 12.75 3.46
C LEU A 21 8.23 14.15 3.98
N THR A 22 7.84 15.16 3.21
CA THR A 22 7.90 16.57 3.63
C THR A 22 6.50 17.17 3.57
N VAL A 23 6.03 17.74 4.67
CA VAL A 23 4.71 18.36 4.77
C VAL A 23 4.87 19.81 5.19
N TYR A 24 4.10 20.69 4.56
CA TYR A 24 4.08 22.13 4.84
C TYR A 24 2.72 22.52 5.41
N GLY A 25 2.71 23.33 6.48
CA GLY A 25 1.48 23.89 7.04
C GLY A 25 1.36 23.71 8.55
N GLU A 26 0.35 24.32 9.14
CA GLU A 26 0.15 24.42 10.60
C GLU A 26 0.06 23.06 11.31
N ASN A 27 -0.39 22.01 10.61
CA ASN A 27 -0.56 20.65 11.15
C ASN A 27 0.45 19.64 10.57
N ALA A 28 1.60 20.10 10.07
CA ALA A 28 2.56 19.24 9.35
C ALA A 28 3.00 18.02 10.16
N ALA A 29 3.27 18.18 11.46
CA ALA A 29 3.67 17.08 12.35
C ALA A 29 2.59 16.00 12.50
N ALA A 30 1.33 16.39 12.75
CA ALA A 30 0.22 15.46 12.92
C ALA A 30 -0.15 14.75 11.60
N ALA A 31 -0.05 15.48 10.48
CA ALA A 31 -0.23 14.90 9.15
C ALA A 31 0.86 13.87 8.82
N LEU A 32 2.12 14.15 9.16
CA LEU A 32 3.22 13.18 9.01
C LEU A 32 3.03 11.93 9.85
N GLU A 33 2.63 12.08 11.11
CA GLU A 33 2.35 10.94 11.99
C GLU A 33 1.23 10.07 11.42
N SER A 34 0.16 10.69 10.92
CA SER A 34 -0.96 9.98 10.29
C SER A 34 -0.52 9.25 9.02
N ALA A 35 0.29 9.90 8.17
CA ALA A 35 0.79 9.32 6.93
C ALA A 35 1.74 8.15 7.18
N GLU A 36 2.67 8.27 8.15
CA GLU A 36 3.57 7.19 8.53
C GLU A 36 2.80 5.98 9.07
N LYS A 37 1.81 6.20 9.94
CA LYS A 37 0.95 5.13 10.44
C LYS A 37 0.19 4.42 9.32
N GLU A 38 -0.32 5.17 8.36
CA GLU A 38 -1.01 4.61 7.20
C GLU A 38 -0.04 3.78 6.34
N LEU A 39 1.16 4.28 6.08
CA LEU A 39 2.19 3.53 5.34
C LEU A 39 2.51 2.18 5.99
N HIS A 40 2.65 2.14 7.32
CA HIS A 40 2.85 0.88 8.05
C HIS A 40 1.64 -0.05 8.01
N THR A 41 0.42 0.51 8.04
CA THR A 41 -0.81 -0.28 7.91
C THR A 41 -0.89 -0.92 6.53
N LEU A 42 -0.63 -0.15 5.49
CA LEU A 42 -0.59 -0.64 4.11
C LEU A 42 0.50 -1.70 3.91
N ASP A 43 1.68 -1.47 4.45
CA ASP A 43 2.81 -2.41 4.35
C ASP A 43 2.51 -3.73 5.06
N GLU A 44 2.19 -3.69 6.35
CA GLU A 44 2.17 -4.89 7.19
C GLU A 44 0.81 -5.60 7.18
N ALA A 45 -0.29 -4.85 7.20
CA ALA A 45 -1.62 -5.38 7.44
C ALA A 45 -2.45 -5.58 6.17
N VAL A 46 -2.12 -4.89 5.06
CA VAL A 46 -2.96 -4.93 3.84
C VAL A 46 -2.22 -5.56 2.67
N LEU A 47 -1.10 -4.97 2.24
CA LEU A 47 -0.50 -5.23 0.93
C LEU A 47 0.70 -6.20 0.95
N SER A 48 1.24 -6.57 2.11
CA SER A 48 2.35 -7.52 2.14
C SER A 48 1.91 -8.90 1.65
N ARG A 49 2.61 -9.44 0.66
CA ARG A 49 2.40 -10.81 0.17
C ARG A 49 2.89 -11.87 1.18
N THR A 50 3.77 -11.52 2.10
CA THR A 50 4.52 -12.47 2.94
C THR A 50 4.18 -12.37 4.42
N ALA A 51 3.53 -11.29 4.87
CA ALA A 51 3.05 -11.16 6.23
C ALA A 51 1.77 -11.99 6.40
N GLU A 52 1.80 -13.05 7.19
CA GLU A 52 0.65 -13.95 7.39
C GLU A 52 -0.62 -13.25 7.91
N GLY A 53 -0.45 -12.09 8.56
CA GLY A 53 -1.55 -11.28 9.07
C GLY A 53 -2.14 -10.30 8.05
N SER A 54 -1.60 -10.21 6.83
CA SER A 54 -2.09 -9.25 5.85
C SER A 54 -3.33 -9.75 5.11
N GLU A 55 -4.15 -8.81 4.66
CA GLU A 55 -5.33 -9.10 3.83
C GLU A 55 -4.94 -9.75 2.50
N LEU A 56 -3.89 -9.27 1.83
CA LEU A 56 -3.40 -9.87 0.58
C LEU A 56 -2.88 -11.30 0.78
N TYR A 57 -2.22 -11.58 1.90
CA TYR A 57 -1.78 -12.94 2.23
C TYR A 57 -3.00 -13.87 2.39
N ALA A 58 -4.01 -13.43 3.15
CA ALA A 58 -5.24 -14.19 3.34
C ALA A 58 -5.95 -14.47 2.01
N LEU A 59 -6.00 -13.48 1.11
CA LEU A 59 -6.54 -13.65 -0.24
C LEU A 59 -5.77 -14.70 -1.04
N ASN A 60 -4.44 -14.64 -1.04
CA ASN A 60 -3.59 -15.62 -1.74
C ASN A 60 -3.74 -17.04 -1.15
N ALA A 61 -3.96 -17.15 0.16
CA ALA A 61 -4.13 -18.43 0.86
C ALA A 61 -5.56 -19.02 0.75
N SER A 62 -6.52 -18.28 0.17
CA SER A 62 -7.93 -18.68 0.08
C SER A 62 -8.21 -19.88 -0.83
N ASN A 63 -7.24 -20.31 -1.65
CA ASN A 63 -7.39 -21.43 -2.60
C ASN A 63 -8.62 -21.32 -3.52
N GLY A 64 -8.99 -20.08 -3.90
CA GLY A 64 -10.12 -19.81 -4.79
C GLY A 64 -11.47 -19.69 -4.08
N GLU A 65 -11.50 -19.74 -2.75
CA GLU A 65 -12.67 -19.36 -1.97
C GLU A 65 -12.88 -17.85 -1.99
N THR A 66 -14.14 -17.41 -1.92
CA THR A 66 -14.47 -15.98 -1.80
C THR A 66 -13.98 -15.45 -0.46
N VAL A 67 -13.22 -14.35 -0.51
CA VAL A 67 -12.83 -13.57 0.67
C VAL A 67 -13.69 -12.32 0.74
N GLU A 68 -14.33 -12.10 1.88
CA GLU A 68 -15.14 -10.90 2.12
C GLU A 68 -14.23 -9.72 2.47
N CYS A 69 -14.47 -8.60 1.81
CA CYS A 69 -13.73 -7.34 2.01
C CYS A 69 -14.58 -6.37 2.82
N GLY A 70 -13.91 -5.50 3.60
CA GLY A 70 -14.59 -4.40 4.29
C GLY A 70 -15.21 -3.42 3.29
N ALA A 71 -16.26 -2.69 3.70
CA ALA A 71 -16.90 -1.70 2.82
C ALA A 71 -15.95 -0.55 2.41
N ASP A 72 -14.97 -0.25 3.26
CA ASP A 72 -13.93 0.77 3.04
C ASP A 72 -12.57 0.14 2.67
N ASP A 73 -12.55 -1.15 2.31
CA ASP A 73 -11.34 -1.86 1.92
C ASP A 73 -10.85 -1.37 0.55
N ILE A 74 -9.56 -1.03 0.49
CA ILE A 74 -8.91 -0.54 -0.72
C ILE A 74 -8.44 -1.66 -1.65
N LEU A 75 -8.28 -2.87 -1.12
CA LEU A 75 -7.66 -3.99 -1.83
C LEU A 75 -8.45 -4.40 -3.08
N PRO A 76 -9.80 -4.51 -3.08
CA PRO A 76 -10.56 -4.80 -4.29
C PRO A 76 -10.33 -3.78 -5.41
N ALA A 77 -10.36 -2.48 -5.07
CA ALA A 77 -10.16 -1.41 -6.05
C ALA A 77 -8.73 -1.42 -6.64
N LEU A 78 -7.72 -1.76 -5.81
CA LEU A 78 -6.34 -1.93 -6.26
C LEU A 78 -6.20 -3.13 -7.19
N ILE A 79 -6.84 -4.26 -6.89
CA ILE A 79 -6.85 -5.46 -7.75
C ILE A 79 -7.52 -5.15 -9.08
N GLU A 80 -8.70 -4.51 -9.09
CA GLU A 80 -9.38 -4.09 -10.32
C GLU A 80 -8.50 -3.18 -11.19
N THR A 81 -7.77 -2.25 -10.55
CA THR A 81 -6.81 -1.39 -11.26
C THR A 81 -5.65 -2.20 -11.84
N ALA A 82 -5.07 -3.13 -11.09
CA ALA A 82 -3.98 -3.99 -11.53
C ALA A 82 -4.40 -4.88 -12.71
N LEU A 83 -5.61 -5.45 -12.67
CA LEU A 83 -6.19 -6.23 -13.76
C LEU A 83 -6.44 -5.38 -15.01
N THR A 84 -6.97 -4.16 -14.84
CA THR A 84 -7.15 -3.21 -15.95
C THR A 84 -5.82 -2.89 -16.66
N ILE A 85 -4.74 -2.72 -15.89
CA ILE A 85 -3.40 -2.49 -16.45
C ILE A 85 -2.86 -3.76 -17.13
N SER A 86 -3.09 -4.94 -16.55
CA SER A 86 -2.71 -6.22 -17.16
C SER A 86 -3.34 -6.37 -18.54
N ASP A 87 -4.65 -6.15 -18.65
CA ASP A 87 -5.37 -6.21 -19.92
C ASP A 87 -4.86 -5.17 -20.92
N ALA A 88 -4.65 -3.92 -20.47
CA ALA A 88 -4.15 -2.83 -21.32
C ALA A 88 -2.71 -3.07 -21.83
N THR A 89 -1.95 -3.93 -21.15
CA THR A 89 -0.57 -4.26 -21.49
C THR A 89 -0.42 -5.65 -22.11
N GLU A 90 -1.53 -6.30 -22.46
CA GLU A 90 -1.56 -7.67 -23.00
C GLU A 90 -0.77 -8.67 -22.12
N GLY A 91 -0.87 -8.50 -20.80
CA GLY A 91 -0.19 -9.34 -19.80
C GLY A 91 1.28 -9.01 -19.58
N ALA A 92 1.84 -7.93 -20.15
CA ALA A 92 3.21 -7.52 -19.84
C ALA A 92 3.37 -7.08 -18.36
N PHE A 93 2.32 -6.54 -17.77
CA PHE A 93 2.16 -6.45 -16.31
C PHE A 93 1.19 -7.54 -15.85
N ASP A 94 1.65 -8.51 -15.06
CA ASP A 94 0.79 -9.58 -14.55
C ASP A 94 0.82 -9.59 -13.00
N PRO A 95 -0.27 -9.16 -12.32
CA PRO A 95 -0.33 -9.13 -10.86
C PRO A 95 -0.41 -10.53 -10.23
N THR A 96 -0.55 -11.61 -11.02
CA THR A 96 -0.63 -13.00 -10.56
C THR A 96 0.67 -13.78 -10.73
N LEU A 97 1.75 -13.11 -11.16
CA LEU A 97 3.03 -13.73 -11.54
C LEU A 97 3.78 -14.41 -10.38
N ALA A 98 3.40 -14.19 -9.12
CA ALA A 98 4.13 -14.65 -7.94
C ALA A 98 4.56 -16.14 -7.98
N PRO A 99 3.73 -17.13 -8.37
CA PRO A 99 4.14 -18.53 -8.42
C PRO A 99 5.29 -18.83 -9.39
N VAL A 100 5.49 -17.99 -10.42
CA VAL A 100 6.61 -18.14 -11.37
C VAL A 100 7.91 -17.61 -10.77
N LEU A 101 7.83 -16.59 -9.92
CA LEU A 101 8.99 -15.99 -9.26
C LEU A 101 9.50 -16.83 -8.09
N ASP A 102 8.60 -17.56 -7.42
CA ASP A 102 8.91 -18.38 -6.26
C ASP A 102 9.42 -19.81 -6.62
N ALA A 103 9.42 -20.19 -7.91
CA ALA A 103 9.75 -21.52 -8.42
C ALA A 103 11.25 -21.88 -8.50
#